data_AF-A0A7C8Z230-F1
#
_entry.id   AF-A0A7C8Z230-F1
#
_cell.length_a   1.000
_cell.length_b   1.000
_cell.length_c   1.000
_cell.angle_alpha   90.00
_cell.angle_beta   90.00
_cell.angle_gamma   90.00
#
_symmetry.space_group_name_H-M   'P 1'
#
loop_
_entity.id
_entity.type
_entity.pdbx_description
1 polymer ?
#
loop_
_entity_poly.entity_id
_entity_poly.type
_entity_poly.pdbx_seq_one_letter_code
_entity_poly.pdbx_strand_id
1 'polypeptide(L)'
;MANQAELQYAMMLMDAKHHLQGLLNSYPEERAALLAEKQELIAQLLQIRQNHDGGLQPLIITPLAKKIEILNVRVARLDNEHERNETDHVDVINAMRSEPVLVARTAHEADILINLRETHRWRGRVHILAGSPREIELVLLGAHIPYIVVE
;
A
#
# COMPACT_ATOMS: atom_id res chain seq x y z
N MET A 1 -19.13 -4.58 24.86
CA MET A 1 -18.91 -5.70 23.91
C MET A 1 -17.99 -5.29 22.73
N ALA A 2 -16.97 -4.45 22.92
CA ALA A 2 -16.28 -3.76 21.80
C ALA A 2 -14.91 -4.35 21.35
N ASN A 3 -14.43 -5.44 21.94
CA ASN A 3 -12.99 -5.78 21.86
C ASN A 3 -12.57 -6.59 20.61
N GLN A 4 -13.41 -7.53 20.13
CA GLN A 4 -13.08 -8.35 18.94
C GLN A 4 -13.11 -7.54 17.65
N ALA A 5 -14.01 -6.54 17.57
CA ALA A 5 -14.14 -5.68 16.39
C ALA A 5 -12.93 -4.75 16.23
N GLU A 6 -12.36 -4.26 17.33
CA GLU A 6 -11.18 -3.39 17.33
C GLU A 6 -9.92 -4.15 16.88
N LEU A 7 -9.74 -5.39 17.35
CA LEU A 7 -8.65 -6.26 16.90
C LEU A 7 -8.77 -6.59 15.40
N GLN A 8 -9.98 -6.94 14.94
CA GLN A 8 -10.25 -7.19 13.52
C GLN A 8 -9.97 -5.96 12.65
N TYR A 9 -10.33 -4.77 13.13
CA TYR A 9 -10.07 -3.52 12.44
C TYR A 9 -8.56 -3.22 12.34
N ALA A 10 -7.80 -3.44 13.41
CA ALA A 10 -6.34 -3.27 13.40
C ALA A 10 -5.65 -4.21 12.40
N MET A 11 -6.06 -5.48 12.36
CA MET A 11 -5.56 -6.45 11.37
C MET A 11 -5.90 -6.02 9.94
N MET A 12 -7.13 -5.58 9.69
CA MET A 12 -7.56 -5.09 8.37
C MET A 12 -6.70 -3.91 7.89
N LEU A 13 -6.38 -2.95 8.76
CA LEU A 13 -5.49 -1.84 8.40
C LEU A 13 -4.08 -2.29 8.04
N MET A 14 -3.59 -3.36 8.66
CA MET A 14 -2.25 -3.91 8.36
C MET A 14 -2.22 -4.62 7.02
N ASP A 15 -3.22 -5.46 6.75
CA ASP A 15 -3.36 -6.12 5.46
C ASP A 15 -3.49 -5.09 4.33
N ALA A 16 -4.30 -4.05 4.54
CA ALA A 16 -4.43 -2.93 3.60
C ALA A 16 -3.10 -2.22 3.37
N LYS A 17 -2.35 -1.90 4.44
CA LYS A 17 -1.02 -1.28 4.33
C LYS A 17 -0.06 -2.16 3.53
N HIS A 18 0.02 -3.45 3.84
CA HIS A 18 0.95 -4.36 3.16
C HIS A 18 0.59 -4.51 1.68
N HIS A 19 -0.70 -4.65 1.38
CA HIS A 19 -1.20 -4.73 0.01
C HIS A 19 -0.86 -3.46 -0.80
N LEU A 20 -1.19 -2.28 -0.27
CA LEU A 20 -0.91 -1.00 -0.92
C LEU A 20 0.59 -0.78 -1.10
N GLN A 21 1.41 -1.12 -0.11
CA GLN A 21 2.87 -1.05 -0.25
C GLN A 21 3.38 -1.95 -1.38
N GLY A 22 2.80 -3.14 -1.55
CA GLY A 22 3.11 -4.03 -2.67
C GLY A 22 2.80 -3.39 -4.03
N LEU A 23 1.61 -2.81 -4.18
CA LEU A 23 1.19 -2.11 -5.41
C LEU A 23 2.08 -0.90 -5.73
N LEU A 24 2.46 -0.11 -4.71
CA LEU A 24 3.35 1.03 -4.88
C LEU A 24 4.77 0.60 -5.31
N ASN A 25 5.23 -0.56 -4.82
CA ASN A 25 6.54 -1.09 -5.19
C ASN A 25 6.57 -1.69 -6.61
N SER A 26 5.46 -2.23 -7.12
CA SER A 26 5.40 -2.80 -8.48
C SER A 26 5.19 -1.75 -9.57
N TYR A 27 4.59 -0.61 -9.23
CA TYR A 27 4.28 0.46 -10.19
C TYR A 27 5.46 0.92 -11.07
N PRO A 28 6.67 1.19 -10.56
CA PRO A 28 7.78 1.67 -11.40
C PRO A 28 8.17 0.66 -12.48
N GLU A 29 8.14 -0.63 -12.16
CA GLU A 29 8.49 -1.72 -13.09
C GLU A 29 7.40 -1.88 -14.16
N GLU A 30 6.13 -1.93 -13.75
CA GLU A 30 4.99 -2.02 -14.67
C GLU A 30 4.93 -0.83 -15.63
N ARG A 31 5.17 0.38 -15.12
CA ARG A 31 5.22 1.60 -15.93
C ARG A 31 6.39 1.58 -16.91
N ALA A 32 7.58 1.17 -16.47
CA ALA A 32 8.75 1.07 -17.33
C ALA A 32 8.53 0.09 -18.49
N ALA A 33 7.91 -1.07 -18.20
CA ALA A 33 7.58 -2.07 -19.22
C ALA A 33 6.63 -1.52 -20.31
N LEU A 34 5.56 -0.82 -19.90
CA LEU A 34 4.62 -0.20 -20.86
C LEU A 34 5.27 0.90 -21.71
N LEU A 35 6.16 1.70 -21.10
CA LEU A 35 6.90 2.74 -21.84
C LEU A 35 7.92 2.15 -22.80
N ALA A 36 8.59 1.06 -22.43
CA ALA A 36 9.49 0.33 -23.31
C ALA A 36 8.75 -0.25 -24.53
N GLU A 37 7.60 -0.90 -24.31
CA GLU A 37 6.75 -1.42 -25.39
C GLU A 37 6.31 -0.29 -26.34
N LYS A 38 5.91 0.85 -25.78
CA LYS A 38 5.55 2.04 -26.59
C LYS A 38 6.72 2.55 -27.42
N GLN A 39 7.91 2.64 -26.84
CA GLN A 39 9.12 3.08 -27.55
C GLN A 39 9.49 2.13 -28.69
N GLU A 40 9.33 0.82 -28.49
CA GLU A 40 9.56 -0.18 -29.52
C GLU A 40 8.58 0.00 -30.70
N LEU A 41 7.29 0.21 -30.43
CA LEU A 41 6.30 0.45 -31.49
C LEU A 41 6.56 1.75 -32.25
N ILE A 42 7.05 2.80 -31.58
CA ILE A 42 7.47 4.05 -32.22
C ILE A 42 8.68 3.81 -33.12
N ALA A 43 9.67 3.04 -32.66
CA ALA A 43 10.84 2.68 -33.45
C ALA A 43 10.44 1.89 -34.71
N GLN A 44 9.52 0.93 -34.58
CA GLN A 44 8.97 0.18 -35.71
C GLN A 44 8.28 1.10 -36.73
N LEU A 45 7.47 2.07 -36.27
CA LEU A 45 6.85 3.07 -37.14
C LEU A 45 7.86 3.94 -37.89
N LEU A 46 8.91 4.39 -37.19
CA LEU A 46 9.97 5.20 -37.79
C LEU A 46 10.75 4.39 -38.84
N GLN A 47 11.05 3.12 -38.55
CA GLN A 47 11.71 2.23 -39.49
C GLN A 47 10.86 1.97 -40.74
N ILE A 48 9.55 1.72 -40.58
CA ILE A 48 8.60 1.57 -41.69
C ILE A 48 8.57 2.85 -42.53
N ARG A 49 8.55 4.03 -41.88
CA ARG A 49 8.61 5.32 -42.59
C ARG A 49 9.91 5.49 -43.39
N GLN A 50 11.04 5.09 -42.83
CA GLN A 50 12.35 5.21 -43.50
C GLN A 50 12.49 4.23 -44.67
N ASN A 51 11.92 3.03 -44.56
CA ASN A 51 12.03 1.99 -45.59
C ASN A 51 11.04 2.16 -46.76
N HIS A 52 9.97 2.95 -46.58
CA HIS A 52 8.94 3.19 -47.59
C HIS A 52 9.03 4.61 -48.15
N ASP A 53 9.89 4.79 -49.15
CA ASP A 53 10.32 6.08 -49.72
C ASP A 53 9.29 6.76 -50.67
N GLY A 54 7.98 6.55 -50.50
CA GLY A 54 7.00 7.12 -51.44
C GLY A 54 5.52 6.85 -51.21
N GLY A 55 5.13 6.26 -50.09
CA GLY A 55 3.73 5.92 -49.86
C GLY A 55 3.57 5.00 -48.68
N LEU A 56 3.52 5.60 -47.50
CA LEU A 56 3.16 4.92 -46.27
C LEU A 56 1.70 4.40 -46.40
N GLN A 57 1.53 3.11 -46.71
CA GLN A 57 0.18 2.54 -46.83
C GLN A 57 -0.55 2.65 -45.47
N PRO A 58 -1.74 3.27 -45.41
CA PRO A 58 -2.52 3.41 -44.18
C PRO A 58 -2.77 2.08 -43.46
N LEU A 59 -2.75 0.96 -44.20
CA LEU A 59 -2.97 -0.39 -43.66
C LEU A 59 -1.96 -0.82 -42.59
N ILE A 60 -0.72 -0.31 -42.63
CA ILE A 60 0.36 -0.72 -41.71
C ILE A 60 0.52 0.28 -40.55
N ILE A 61 0.33 1.57 -40.81
CA ILE A 61 0.47 2.61 -39.77
C ILE A 61 -0.72 2.62 -38.81
N THR A 62 -1.94 2.45 -39.33
CA THR A 62 -3.16 2.61 -38.52
C THR A 62 -3.20 1.60 -37.36
N PRO A 63 -2.85 0.31 -37.53
CA PRO A 63 -2.79 -0.64 -36.42
C PRO A 63 -1.73 -0.30 -35.36
N LEU A 64 -0.53 0.13 -35.78
CA LEU A 64 0.55 0.49 -34.86
C LEU A 64 0.24 1.78 -34.09
N ALA A 65 -0.30 2.79 -34.76
CA ALA A 65 -0.78 4.02 -34.13
C ALA A 65 -1.87 3.73 -33.09
N LYS A 66 -2.81 2.85 -33.40
CA LYS A 66 -3.85 2.41 -32.46
C LYS A 66 -3.28 1.68 -31.24
N LYS A 67 -2.25 0.84 -31.42
CA LYS A 67 -1.56 0.18 -30.30
C LYS A 67 -0.86 1.21 -29.40
N ILE A 68 -0.21 2.22 -29.96
CA ILE A 68 0.41 3.31 -29.19
C ILE A 68 -0.64 4.10 -28.40
N GLU A 69 -1.79 4.38 -29.00
CA GLU A 69 -2.90 5.04 -28.31
C GLU A 69 -3.41 4.20 -27.14
N ILE A 70 -3.60 2.90 -27.33
CA ILE A 70 -3.97 1.96 -26.25
C ILE A 70 -2.93 1.97 -25.14
N LEU A 71 -1.63 1.94 -25.46
CA LEU A 71 -0.57 2.02 -24.46
C LEU A 71 -0.57 3.36 -23.71
N ASN A 72 -0.84 4.48 -24.38
CA ASN A 72 -0.97 5.78 -23.73
C ASN A 72 -2.12 5.78 -22.71
N VAL A 73 -3.29 5.25 -23.09
CA VAL A 73 -4.42 5.12 -22.18
C VAL A 73 -4.08 4.21 -21.01
N ARG A 74 -3.35 3.12 -21.26
CA ARG A 74 -2.95 2.18 -20.21
C ARG A 74 -1.95 2.78 -19.23
N VAL A 75 -0.95 3.53 -19.72
CA VAL A 75 0.00 4.27 -18.86
C VAL A 75 -0.74 5.33 -18.05
N ALA A 76 -1.62 6.12 -18.66
CA ALA A 76 -2.40 7.12 -17.95
C ALA A 76 -3.30 6.50 -16.87
N ARG A 77 -3.89 5.34 -17.16
CA ARG A 77 -4.68 4.60 -16.18
C ARG A 77 -3.81 4.11 -15.01
N LEU A 78 -2.65 3.54 -15.31
CA LEU A 78 -1.71 3.06 -14.30
C LEU A 78 -1.20 4.21 -13.42
N ASP A 79 -0.90 5.36 -14.01
CA ASP A 79 -0.49 6.58 -13.29
C ASP A 79 -1.61 7.09 -12.36
N ASN A 80 -2.86 7.10 -12.82
CA ASN A 80 -4.02 7.44 -11.97
C ASN A 80 -4.27 6.43 -10.84
N GLU A 81 -4.07 5.13 -11.10
CA GLU A 81 -4.19 4.08 -10.08
C GLU A 81 -3.08 4.21 -9.03
N HIS A 82 -1.86 4.56 -9.44
CA HIS A 82 -0.76 4.84 -8.52
C HIS A 82 -1.06 6.04 -7.61
N GLU A 83 -1.52 7.16 -8.16
CA GLU A 83 -1.87 8.35 -7.36
C GLU A 83 -2.97 8.04 -6.31
N ARG A 84 -3.97 7.23 -6.69
CA ARG A 84 -4.98 6.74 -5.76
C ARG A 84 -4.37 5.86 -4.67
N ASN A 85 -3.54 4.89 -5.05
CA ASN A 85 -2.89 3.99 -4.10
C ASN A 85 -1.97 4.74 -3.12
N GLU A 86 -1.29 5.80 -3.56
CA GLU A 86 -0.48 6.66 -2.67
C GLU A 86 -1.36 7.38 -1.65
N THR A 87 -2.48 7.94 -2.10
CA THR A 87 -3.47 8.60 -1.24
C THR A 87 -4.02 7.62 -0.19
N ASP A 88 -4.49 6.46 -0.65
CA ASP A 88 -5.02 5.40 0.21
C ASP A 88 -3.97 4.90 1.21
N HIS A 89 -2.71 4.77 0.78
CA HIS A 89 -1.63 4.32 1.65
C HIS A 89 -1.33 5.34 2.76
N VAL A 90 -1.36 6.63 2.45
CA VAL A 90 -1.22 7.71 3.44
C VAL A 90 -2.40 7.69 4.41
N ASP A 91 -3.63 7.51 3.93
CA ASP A 91 -4.82 7.44 4.77
C ASP A 91 -4.80 6.24 5.72
N VAL A 92 -4.38 5.07 5.24
CA VAL A 92 -4.18 3.88 6.09
C VAL A 92 -3.11 4.13 7.15
N ILE A 93 -1.98 4.75 6.80
CA ILE A 93 -0.94 5.12 7.78
C ILE A 93 -1.49 6.09 8.83
N ASN A 94 -2.31 7.06 8.41
CA ASN A 94 -2.91 8.04 9.32
C ASN A 94 -3.95 7.38 10.25
N ALA A 95 -4.79 6.48 9.74
CA ALA A 95 -5.73 5.68 10.52
C ALA A 95 -5.02 4.76 11.53
N MET A 96 -3.85 4.21 11.16
CA MET A 96 -3.00 3.50 12.11
C MET A 96 -2.43 4.46 13.18
N ARG A 97 -2.03 5.69 12.81
CA ARG A 97 -1.43 6.65 13.76
C ARG A 97 -2.40 7.28 14.75
N SER A 98 -3.69 7.38 14.42
CA SER A 98 -4.70 7.89 15.36
C SER A 98 -4.85 6.94 16.54
N GLU A 99 -4.54 7.36 17.78
CA GLU A 99 -4.42 6.52 18.99
C GLU A 99 -5.66 5.63 19.26
N PRO A 100 -5.66 4.34 18.87
CA PRO A 100 -6.70 3.41 19.28
C PRO A 100 -6.25 2.79 20.60
N VAL A 101 -7.15 2.73 21.57
CA VAL A 101 -6.95 1.93 22.78
C VAL A 101 -7.36 0.50 22.43
N LEU A 102 -6.39 -0.39 22.23
CA LEU A 102 -6.68 -1.81 22.03
C LEU A 102 -6.59 -2.54 23.36
N VAL A 103 -7.59 -3.38 23.65
CA VAL A 103 -7.66 -4.11 24.91
C VAL A 103 -7.44 -5.60 24.66
N ALA A 104 -6.34 -6.20 25.12
CA ALA A 104 -6.16 -7.65 25.08
C ALA A 104 -6.92 -8.33 26.24
N ARG A 105 -7.57 -9.47 25.96
CA ARG A 105 -8.24 -10.33 26.95
C ARG A 105 -7.44 -11.57 27.29
N THR A 106 -6.51 -11.94 26.41
CA THR A 106 -5.63 -13.11 26.58
C THR A 106 -4.17 -12.72 26.38
N ALA A 107 -3.25 -13.52 26.94
CA ALA A 107 -1.83 -13.35 26.69
C ALA A 107 -1.47 -13.47 25.20
N HIS A 108 -2.15 -14.35 24.47
CA HIS A 108 -1.96 -14.52 23.03
C HIS A 108 -2.37 -13.27 22.24
N GLU A 109 -3.51 -12.65 22.58
CA GLU A 109 -3.93 -11.38 21.98
C GLU A 109 -2.95 -10.25 22.32
N ALA A 110 -2.42 -10.20 23.54
CA ALA A 110 -1.41 -9.23 23.92
C ALA A 110 -0.15 -9.40 23.05
N ASP A 111 0.39 -10.62 22.92
CA ASP A 111 1.57 -10.90 22.09
C ASP A 111 1.37 -10.47 20.63
N ILE A 112 0.17 -10.70 20.07
CA ILE A 112 -0.20 -10.22 18.73
C ILE A 112 -0.13 -8.70 18.70
N LEU A 113 -0.84 -8.00 19.60
CA LEU A 113 -0.89 -6.53 19.61
C LEU A 113 0.48 -5.87 19.81
N ILE A 114 1.36 -6.50 20.59
CA ILE A 114 2.73 -6.05 20.85
C ILE A 114 3.58 -6.18 19.59
N ASN A 115 3.59 -7.37 18.98
CA ASN A 115 4.30 -7.60 17.72
C ASN A 115 3.80 -6.64 16.64
N LEU A 116 2.49 -6.45 16.53
CA LEU A 116 1.90 -5.52 15.57
C LEU A 116 2.34 -4.08 15.83
N ARG A 117 2.46 -3.67 17.10
CA ARG A 117 2.96 -2.33 17.46
C ARG A 117 4.41 -2.14 17.04
N GLU A 118 5.27 -3.08 17.36
CA GLU A 118 6.71 -3.01 17.10
C GLU A 118 7.03 -3.07 15.60
N THR A 119 6.42 -4.01 14.89
CA THR A 119 6.68 -4.25 13.47
C THR A 119 6.19 -3.09 12.60
N HIS A 120 5.08 -2.45 12.99
CA HIS A 120 4.44 -1.41 12.18
C HIS A 120 4.59 0.01 12.74
N ARG A 121 5.36 0.20 13.82
CA ARG A 121 5.55 1.49 14.51
C ARG A 121 4.21 2.18 14.84
N TRP A 122 3.23 1.37 15.22
CA TRP A 122 1.90 1.84 15.56
C TRP A 122 1.94 2.62 16.89
N ARG A 123 1.25 3.76 16.94
CA ARG A 123 1.11 4.60 18.15
C ARG A 123 -0.24 4.34 18.80
N GLY A 124 -0.45 3.12 19.27
CA GLY A 124 -1.63 2.76 20.05
C GLY A 124 -1.27 2.34 21.47
N ARG A 125 -2.23 2.50 22.39
CA ARG A 125 -2.11 1.98 23.76
C ARG A 125 -2.71 0.59 23.81
N VAL A 126 -1.93 -0.39 24.25
CA VAL A 126 -2.41 -1.75 24.51
C VAL A 126 -2.69 -1.87 26.00
N HIS A 127 -3.96 -2.10 26.35
CA HIS A 127 -4.37 -2.41 27.71
C HIS A 127 -4.59 -3.92 27.82
N ILE A 128 -4.13 -4.55 28.88
CA ILE A 128 -4.36 -5.99 29.11
C ILE A 128 -5.32 -6.11 30.29
N LEU A 129 -6.50 -6.69 30.07
CA LEU A 129 -7.44 -6.95 31.17
C LEU A 129 -6.96 -8.16 31.95
N ALA A 130 -6.61 -7.94 33.21
CA ALA A 130 -5.96 -8.92 34.09
C ALA A 130 -6.84 -10.16 34.35
N GLY A 131 -6.25 -11.32 34.03
CA GLY A 131 -6.64 -12.67 34.46
C GLY A 131 -5.49 -13.69 34.25
N SER A 132 -4.30 -13.21 33.89
CA SER A 132 -3.07 -13.96 33.63
C SER A 132 -1.94 -13.31 34.43
N PRO A 133 -1.08 -14.06 35.13
CA PRO A 133 -0.16 -13.56 36.16
C PRO A 133 1.09 -12.84 35.59
N ARG A 134 0.97 -12.15 34.45
CA ARG A 134 2.06 -11.39 33.86
C ARG A 134 1.57 -9.98 33.55
N GLU A 135 1.92 -9.05 34.42
CA GLU A 135 1.88 -7.62 34.13
C GLU A 135 2.84 -7.35 32.96
N ILE A 136 2.35 -6.77 31.87
CA ILE A 136 3.19 -6.28 30.78
C ILE A 136 2.93 -4.78 30.63
N GLU A 137 3.85 -3.98 31.15
CA GLU A 137 4.00 -2.56 30.80
C GLU A 137 4.55 -2.45 29.38
N LEU A 138 3.89 -1.65 28.54
CA LEU A 138 4.41 -1.28 27.22
C LEU A 138 4.38 0.23 27.03
N VAL A 139 5.24 0.89 27.79
CA VAL A 139 5.73 2.23 27.45
C VAL A 139 6.59 2.12 26.20
N LEU A 140 6.37 2.96 25.18
CA LEU A 140 7.47 3.31 24.27
C LEU A 140 7.21 4.68 23.58
N LEU A 141 7.94 5.65 24.14
CA LEU A 141 8.47 6.93 23.63
C LEU A 141 7.51 8.10 23.32
N GLY A 142 7.44 9.02 24.29
CA GLY A 142 7.10 10.42 24.04
C GLY A 142 6.83 11.29 25.27
N ALA A 143 6.28 10.74 26.35
CA ALA A 143 5.92 11.52 27.52
C ALA A 143 6.04 10.69 28.81
N HIS A 144 6.81 11.22 29.76
CA HIS A 144 6.81 10.80 31.16
C HIS A 144 5.40 10.94 31.75
N ILE A 145 4.78 9.86 32.23
CA ILE A 145 3.78 9.90 33.30
C ILE A 145 3.91 8.63 34.15
N PRO A 146 3.79 8.72 35.49
CA PRO A 146 4.10 7.67 36.45
C PRO A 146 2.97 6.64 36.56
N TYR A 147 3.35 5.47 37.06
CA TYR A 147 2.58 4.32 37.55
C TYR A 147 1.10 4.58 37.89
N ILE A 148 0.25 3.61 37.55
CA ILE A 148 -1.01 3.37 38.27
C ILE A 148 -1.07 1.88 38.62
N VAL A 149 -0.91 1.60 39.90
CA VAL A 149 -1.40 0.39 40.57
C VAL A 149 -2.92 0.53 40.71
N VAL A 150 -3.69 -0.50 40.38
CA VAL A 150 -4.98 -0.74 41.04
C VAL A 150 -5.17 -2.25 41.25
N GLU A 151 -5.60 -2.54 42.47
CA GLU A 151 -5.85 -3.81 43.18
C GLU A 151 -6.60 -4.92 42.43
#